data_AF-A0A3Z0TPF2-F1
#
_entry.id   AF-A0A3Z0TPF2-F1
#
_cell.length_a   1.000
_cell.length_b   1.000
_cell.length_c   1.000
_cell.angle_alpha   90.00
_cell.angle_beta   90.00
_cell.angle_gamma   90.00
#
_symmetry.space_group_name_H-M   'P 1'
#
loop_
_entity.id
_entity.type
_entity.pdbx_description
1 polymer ?
#
loop_
_entity_poly.entity_id
_entity_poly.type
_entity_poly.pdbx_seq_one_letter_code
_entity_poly.pdbx_strand_id
1 'polypeptide(L)'
;MKKTLIALAVAASAVVSGSAMAWTGGGNGGSLELGGTLAPQDKYIPWETSVGAAVSDLNAQIIKGEKAVSISHTSAIPVLGIRNVANGFTGLPLIDPQIDYKGAVDASQFMTDGKGQVYLNATVNDDKGNKIGTLKTVLRVAAQANNGVDSNVMLYASSADSGFFGGLPQSAEGVFDSGDAYSFARTLFPGIAETWSDNGTAYAPGNVGQFDFSSTANTYHAYYASGIPQDANLSITLDQPAASDAIKWHVSLPITVSYN
;
A
#
# COMPACT_ATOMS: atom_id res chain seq x y z
N MET A 1 0.48 -31.28 -15.68
CA MET A 1 0.14 -30.46 -16.87
C MET A 1 -1.30 -29.95 -16.72
N LYS A 2 -1.50 -28.76 -16.12
CA LYS A 2 -2.82 -28.13 -16.01
C LYS A 2 -3.04 -27.25 -17.24
N LYS A 3 -4.10 -27.52 -18.01
CA LYS A 3 -4.46 -26.77 -19.23
C LYS A 3 -5.41 -25.64 -18.82
N THR A 4 -4.96 -24.40 -18.94
CA THR A 4 -5.83 -23.22 -18.77
C THR A 4 -6.53 -22.96 -20.10
N LEU A 5 -7.84 -23.14 -20.14
CA LEU A 5 -8.69 -22.75 -21.26
C LEU A 5 -8.87 -21.22 -21.25
N ILE A 6 -8.43 -20.55 -22.30
CA ILE A 6 -8.78 -19.14 -22.55
C ILE A 6 -10.10 -19.17 -23.34
N ALA A 7 -11.21 -18.85 -22.68
CA ALA A 7 -12.50 -18.72 -23.33
C ALA A 7 -12.57 -17.36 -24.05
N LEU A 8 -12.61 -17.38 -25.37
CA LEU A 8 -12.82 -16.20 -26.20
C LEU A 8 -14.31 -15.87 -26.25
N ALA A 9 -14.76 -14.91 -25.45
CA ALA A 9 -16.13 -14.42 -25.50
C ALA A 9 -16.33 -13.54 -26.74
N VAL A 10 -16.97 -14.08 -27.77
CA VAL A 10 -17.42 -13.32 -28.94
C VAL A 10 -18.66 -12.53 -28.55
N ALA A 11 -18.51 -11.22 -28.38
CA ALA A 11 -19.65 -10.32 -28.19
C ALA A 11 -20.31 -10.05 -29.56
N ALA A 12 -21.50 -10.59 -29.77
CA ALA A 12 -22.35 -10.20 -30.89
C ALA A 12 -22.94 -8.81 -30.59
N SER A 13 -22.38 -7.77 -31.21
CA SER A 13 -22.91 -6.40 -31.13
C SER A 13 -24.13 -6.26 -32.04
N ALA A 14 -25.30 -5.97 -31.46
CA ALA A 14 -26.47 -5.54 -32.22
C ALA A 14 -26.19 -4.14 -32.80
N VAL A 15 -26.13 -4.03 -34.12
CA VAL A 15 -26.06 -2.74 -34.82
C VAL A 15 -27.43 -2.07 -34.70
N VAL A 16 -27.52 -1.02 -33.87
CA VAL A 16 -28.69 -0.14 -33.87
C VAL A 16 -28.52 0.86 -35.00
N SER A 17 -29.25 0.65 -36.10
CA SER A 17 -29.34 1.62 -37.20
C SER A 17 -30.21 2.80 -36.77
N GLY A 18 -29.57 3.92 -36.41
CA GLY A 18 -30.25 5.18 -36.19
C GLY A 18 -30.71 5.76 -37.52
N SER A 19 -32.00 5.62 -37.83
CA SER A 19 -32.59 6.35 -38.95
C SER A 19 -32.66 7.83 -38.56
N ALA A 20 -31.96 8.70 -39.30
CA ALA A 20 -32.07 10.13 -39.11
C ALA A 20 -33.52 10.56 -39.33
N MET A 21 -34.17 11.07 -38.28
CA MET A 21 -35.55 11.57 -38.39
C MET A 21 -35.54 12.84 -39.24
N ALA A 22 -36.35 12.85 -40.29
CA ALA A 22 -36.48 14.00 -41.19
C ALA A 22 -37.03 15.23 -40.45
N TRP A 23 -36.52 16.41 -40.79
CA TRP A 23 -36.99 17.70 -40.27
C TRP A 23 -38.50 17.85 -40.47
N THR A 24 -39.24 18.04 -39.38
CA THR A 24 -40.70 18.19 -39.40
C THR A 24 -41.08 19.64 -39.07
N GLY A 25 -41.58 20.38 -40.07
CA GLY A 25 -42.02 21.78 -39.87
C GLY A 25 -43.21 21.86 -38.91
N GLY A 26 -43.07 22.63 -37.83
CA GLY A 26 -44.10 22.79 -36.79
C GLY A 26 -44.20 21.64 -35.77
N GLY A 27 -43.20 20.75 -35.69
CA GLY A 27 -43.19 19.65 -34.74
C GLY A 27 -42.99 20.08 -33.27
N ASN A 28 -43.58 19.33 -32.33
CA ASN A 28 -43.51 19.60 -30.89
C ASN A 28 -42.23 19.06 -30.20
N GLY A 29 -41.27 18.54 -30.96
CA GLY A 29 -40.07 17.86 -30.44
C GLY A 29 -40.30 16.38 -30.05
N GLY A 30 -39.25 15.73 -29.53
CA GLY A 30 -39.22 14.34 -29.08
C GLY A 30 -37.99 14.05 -28.20
N SER A 31 -37.84 12.83 -27.70
CA SER A 31 -36.70 12.42 -26.84
C SER A 31 -35.57 11.79 -27.65
N LEU A 32 -34.33 12.12 -27.29
CA LEU A 32 -33.12 11.44 -27.77
C LEU A 32 -32.81 10.26 -26.85
N GLU A 33 -32.97 9.05 -27.37
CA GLU A 33 -32.61 7.83 -26.66
C GLU A 33 -31.17 7.42 -26.98
N LEU A 34 -30.32 7.41 -25.96
CA LEU A 34 -28.94 6.95 -26.04
C LEU A 34 -28.82 5.64 -25.27
N GLY A 35 -28.29 4.61 -25.92
CA GLY A 35 -28.10 3.30 -25.31
C GLY A 35 -26.90 2.58 -25.90
N GLY A 36 -26.33 1.66 -25.12
CA GLY A 36 -25.21 0.82 -25.50
C GLY A 36 -25.11 -0.38 -24.56
N THR A 37 -24.25 -1.35 -24.92
CA THR A 37 -23.92 -2.48 -24.03
C THR A 37 -22.52 -2.27 -23.49
N LEU A 38 -22.37 -2.32 -22.16
CA LEU A 38 -21.07 -2.35 -21.51
C LEU A 38 -20.71 -3.80 -21.22
N ALA A 39 -19.61 -4.27 -21.77
CA ALA A 39 -19.07 -5.60 -21.47
C ALA A 39 -17.94 -5.45 -20.43
N PRO A 40 -18.08 -6.02 -19.21
CA PRO A 40 -17.01 -6.02 -18.24
C PRO A 40 -15.80 -6.82 -18.75
N GLN A 41 -14.59 -6.35 -18.45
CA GLN A 41 -13.35 -7.09 -18.67
C GLN A 41 -12.74 -7.43 -17.31
N ASP A 42 -12.15 -8.63 -17.20
CA ASP A 42 -11.43 -9.04 -15.99
C ASP A 42 -10.25 -8.09 -15.74
N LYS A 43 -10.19 -7.50 -14.53
CA LYS A 43 -9.07 -6.67 -14.11
C LYS A 43 -7.89 -7.57 -13.73
N TYR A 44 -6.83 -7.53 -14.53
CA TYR A 44 -5.55 -8.14 -14.16
C TYR A 44 -4.81 -7.21 -13.19
N ILE A 45 -4.48 -7.71 -12.00
CA ILE A 45 -3.73 -6.98 -10.97
C ILE A 45 -2.45 -7.79 -10.69
N PRO A 46 -1.26 -7.30 -11.09
CA PRO A 46 -0.01 -8.06 -10.96
C PRO A 46 0.59 -8.03 -9.56
N TRP A 47 -0.22 -7.75 -8.53
CA TRP A 47 0.23 -7.50 -7.17
C TRP A 47 -0.35 -8.52 -6.20
N GLU A 48 0.49 -9.01 -5.29
CA GLU A 48 0.07 -9.69 -4.08
C GLU A 48 0.22 -8.74 -2.90
N THR A 49 -0.75 -8.77 -1.99
CA THR A 49 -0.74 -7.98 -0.76
C THR A 49 -0.75 -8.90 0.45
N SER A 50 -0.03 -8.50 1.50
CA SER A 50 0.02 -9.22 2.76
C SER A 50 0.00 -8.25 3.93
N VAL A 51 -0.87 -8.49 4.90
CA VAL A 51 -0.94 -7.73 6.15
C VAL A 51 -0.22 -8.53 7.23
N GLY A 52 0.51 -7.82 8.11
CA GLY A 52 1.19 -8.44 9.23
C GLY A 52 0.27 -9.26 10.12
N ALA A 53 0.80 -10.35 10.68
CA ALA A 53 0.06 -11.16 11.64
C ALA A 53 -0.21 -10.38 12.94
N ALA A 54 -1.28 -10.75 13.64
CA ALA A 54 -1.58 -10.16 14.94
C ALA A 54 -0.45 -10.44 15.94
N VAL A 55 -0.03 -9.39 16.65
CA VAL A 55 0.93 -9.48 17.76
C VAL A 55 0.17 -9.28 19.07
N SER A 56 0.19 -10.28 19.95
CA SER A 56 -0.65 -10.32 21.16
C SER A 56 0.14 -10.31 22.47
N ASP A 57 1.46 -10.17 22.41
CA ASP A 57 2.38 -10.29 23.54
C ASP A 57 3.12 -9.00 23.88
N LEU A 58 2.64 -7.85 23.39
CA LEU A 58 3.13 -6.51 23.70
C LEU A 58 2.71 -6.04 25.10
N ASN A 59 3.21 -6.74 26.12
CA ASN A 59 2.88 -6.48 27.52
C ASN A 59 3.83 -5.45 28.13
N ALA A 60 3.30 -4.56 28.98
CA ALA A 60 4.09 -3.63 29.78
C ALA A 60 3.44 -3.35 31.14
N GLN A 61 4.25 -2.90 32.08
CA GLN A 61 3.78 -2.42 33.38
C GLN A 61 3.54 -0.93 33.31
N ILE A 62 2.39 -0.47 33.83
CA ILE A 62 2.07 0.93 34.03
C ILE A 62 1.83 1.19 35.51
N ILE A 63 2.37 2.29 36.03
CA ILE A 63 2.20 2.68 37.43
C ILE A 63 0.77 3.18 37.62
N LYS A 64 0.12 2.79 38.73
CA LYS A 64 -1.23 3.28 39.06
C LYS A 64 -1.24 4.81 39.14
N GLY A 65 -2.25 5.44 38.55
CA GLY A 65 -2.35 6.90 38.46
C GLY A 65 -1.61 7.52 37.27
N GLU A 66 -0.75 6.76 36.56
CA GLU A 66 -0.11 7.23 35.33
C GLU A 66 -1.01 6.99 34.11
N LYS A 67 -0.75 7.75 33.05
CA LYS A 67 -1.44 7.60 31.76
C LYS A 67 -0.55 7.07 30.65
N ALA A 68 0.76 7.24 30.76
CA ALA A 68 1.69 6.92 29.70
C ALA A 68 2.46 5.63 30.02
N VAL A 69 2.64 4.79 29.01
CA VAL A 69 3.52 3.62 29.08
C VAL A 69 4.26 3.47 27.75
N SER A 70 5.54 3.11 27.84
CA SER A 70 6.36 2.77 26.68
C SER A 70 6.57 1.26 26.67
N ILE A 71 6.33 0.64 25.51
CA ILE A 71 6.46 -0.79 25.29
C ILE A 71 7.61 -1.00 24.30
N SER A 72 8.63 -1.74 24.73
CA SER A 72 9.70 -2.22 23.85
C SER A 72 9.32 -3.59 23.28
N HIS A 73 9.89 -3.92 22.13
CA HIS A 73 9.71 -5.21 21.47
C HIS A 73 11.04 -5.70 20.91
N THR A 74 11.17 -7.02 20.75
CA THR A 74 12.45 -7.67 20.40
C THR A 74 12.61 -7.97 18.92
N SER A 75 11.57 -7.74 18.11
CA SER A 75 11.55 -8.04 16.69
C SER A 75 10.72 -7.01 15.95
N ALA A 76 11.06 -6.71 14.70
CA ALA A 76 10.26 -5.81 13.88
C ALA A 76 8.85 -6.37 13.66
N ILE A 77 7.84 -5.50 13.64
CA ILE A 77 6.43 -5.88 13.48
C ILE A 77 6.01 -5.55 12.05
N PRO A 78 5.73 -6.56 11.19
CA PRO A 78 5.22 -6.32 9.84
C PRO A 78 3.86 -5.62 9.88
N VAL A 79 3.64 -4.68 8.96
CA VAL A 79 2.35 -3.96 8.81
C VAL A 79 1.73 -4.27 7.46
N LEU A 80 2.37 -3.87 6.36
CA LEU A 80 1.91 -4.12 5.00
C LEU A 80 3.07 -4.48 4.08
N GLY A 81 2.91 -5.56 3.32
CA GLY A 81 3.77 -5.97 2.23
C GLY A 81 3.00 -5.99 0.90
N ILE A 82 3.62 -5.50 -0.16
CA ILE A 82 3.12 -5.61 -1.54
C ILE A 82 4.27 -6.09 -2.40
N ARG A 83 4.04 -7.08 -3.26
CA ARG A 83 5.04 -7.58 -4.21
C ARG A 83 4.37 -7.98 -5.52
N ASN A 84 5.15 -8.07 -6.59
CA ASN A 84 4.66 -8.64 -7.85
C ASN A 84 4.40 -10.16 -7.73
N VAL A 85 3.37 -10.66 -8.45
CA VAL A 85 2.90 -12.08 -8.41
C VAL A 85 3.87 -13.11 -9.03
N ALA A 86 4.68 -12.70 -10.01
CA ALA A 86 5.56 -13.57 -10.78
C ALA A 86 6.97 -12.98 -10.83
N ASN A 87 7.90 -13.53 -11.62
CA ASN A 87 9.20 -12.89 -11.85
C ASN A 87 9.04 -11.68 -12.78
N GLY A 88 8.47 -10.60 -12.22
CA GLY A 88 8.13 -9.36 -12.92
C GLY A 88 6.75 -9.36 -13.57
N PHE A 89 6.34 -8.21 -14.09
CA PHE A 89 5.10 -8.03 -14.83
C PHE A 89 5.24 -6.95 -15.91
N THR A 90 4.56 -7.14 -17.05
CA THR A 90 4.44 -6.09 -18.06
C THR A 90 3.54 -4.98 -17.54
N GLY A 91 3.96 -3.73 -17.70
CA GLY A 91 3.16 -2.58 -17.26
C GLY A 91 1.82 -2.47 -17.96
N LEU A 92 0.81 -1.98 -17.25
CA LEU A 92 -0.56 -1.78 -17.71
C LEU A 92 -1.15 -0.57 -16.99
N PRO A 93 -2.02 0.23 -17.62
CA PRO A 93 -2.75 1.28 -16.91
C PRO A 93 -3.61 0.72 -15.77
N LEU A 94 -3.92 1.53 -14.77
CA LEU A 94 -4.86 1.22 -13.68
C LEU A 94 -4.39 0.13 -12.69
N ILE A 95 -3.07 -0.06 -12.56
CA ILE A 95 -2.44 -1.05 -11.69
C ILE A 95 -1.54 -0.44 -10.61
N ASP A 96 -1.36 0.89 -10.54
CA ASP A 96 -0.43 1.49 -9.59
C ASP A 96 -1.01 1.39 -8.17
N PRO A 97 -0.34 0.72 -7.21
CA PRO A 97 -0.92 0.53 -5.88
C PRO A 97 -1.06 1.87 -5.15
N GLN A 98 -2.22 2.12 -4.56
CA GLN A 98 -2.52 3.31 -3.77
C GLN A 98 -2.85 2.87 -2.34
N ILE A 99 -2.08 3.34 -1.34
CA ILE A 99 -2.11 2.85 0.03
C ILE A 99 -2.78 3.88 0.94
N ASP A 100 -3.77 3.43 1.71
CA ASP A 100 -4.48 4.27 2.69
C ASP A 100 -4.50 3.57 4.06
N TYR A 101 -3.80 4.17 5.03
CA TYR A 101 -3.75 3.76 6.43
C TYR A 101 -4.90 4.33 7.28
N LYS A 102 -5.96 4.86 6.63
CA LYS A 102 -7.17 5.42 7.25
C LYS A 102 -6.87 6.49 8.30
N GLY A 103 -5.89 7.33 8.00
CA GLY A 103 -5.44 8.43 8.85
C GLY A 103 -4.45 8.03 9.95
N ALA A 104 -4.03 6.76 10.05
CA ALA A 104 -3.01 6.36 11.01
C ALA A 104 -1.60 6.85 10.62
N VAL A 105 -1.38 7.09 9.33
CA VAL A 105 -0.14 7.60 8.74
C VAL A 105 -0.48 8.73 7.79
N ASP A 106 0.31 9.80 7.83
CA ASP A 106 0.24 10.93 6.89
C ASP A 106 1.51 10.92 6.02
N ALA A 107 1.35 10.62 4.73
CA ALA A 107 2.47 10.52 3.78
C ALA A 107 3.21 11.86 3.57
N SER A 108 2.58 12.99 3.87
CA SER A 108 3.24 14.30 3.81
C SER A 108 4.20 14.55 4.98
N GLN A 109 4.14 13.70 6.02
CA GLN A 109 4.89 13.83 7.27
C GLN A 109 6.04 12.82 7.39
N PHE A 110 6.44 12.19 6.29
CA PHE A 110 7.68 11.40 6.29
C PHE A 110 8.86 12.29 6.67
N MET A 111 9.71 11.76 7.54
CA MET A 111 10.91 12.44 8.01
C MET A 111 11.91 12.55 6.88
N THR A 112 12.55 13.72 6.75
CA THR A 112 13.61 13.97 5.77
C THR A 112 14.97 13.52 6.31
N ASP A 113 15.07 12.24 6.68
CA ASP A 113 16.24 11.65 7.34
C ASP A 113 16.88 10.47 6.59
N GLY A 114 16.39 10.19 5.37
CA GLY A 114 16.87 9.08 4.53
C GLY A 114 16.55 7.69 5.09
N LYS A 115 15.54 7.55 5.96
CA LYS A 115 15.22 6.27 6.62
C LYS A 115 13.81 5.76 6.38
N GLY A 116 13.01 6.43 5.54
CA GLY A 116 11.64 6.00 5.25
C GLY A 116 10.75 5.98 6.49
N GLN A 117 10.93 6.95 7.41
CA GLN A 117 10.23 6.96 8.68
C GLN A 117 9.07 7.96 8.69
N VAL A 118 7.97 7.56 9.32
CA VAL A 118 6.81 8.42 9.58
C VAL A 118 6.16 8.02 10.91
N TYR A 119 5.51 8.96 11.58
CA TYR A 119 4.74 8.61 12.77
C TYR A 119 3.48 7.83 12.40
N LEU A 120 3.26 6.73 13.11
CA LEU A 120 2.01 5.97 13.10
C LEU A 120 1.25 6.28 14.39
N ASN A 121 0.03 6.77 14.24
CA ASN A 121 -0.88 7.06 15.34
C ASN A 121 -2.13 6.17 15.22
N ALA A 122 -2.56 5.55 16.31
CA ALA A 122 -3.73 4.70 16.28
C ALA A 122 -4.56 4.81 17.56
N THR A 123 -5.83 4.39 17.47
CA THR A 123 -6.71 4.32 18.64
C THR A 123 -6.45 3.03 19.40
N VAL A 124 -6.31 3.14 20.72
CA VAL A 124 -6.21 2.01 21.63
C VAL A 124 -7.59 1.75 22.23
N ASN A 125 -8.06 0.51 22.12
CA ASN A 125 -9.36 0.08 22.60
C ASN A 125 -9.24 -1.01 23.68
N ASP A 126 -10.25 -1.12 24.54
CA ASP A 126 -10.42 -2.26 25.46
C ASP A 126 -11.03 -3.48 24.74
N ASP A 127 -11.12 -4.62 25.43
CA ASP A 127 -11.75 -5.86 24.90
C ASP A 127 -13.22 -5.69 24.46
N LYS A 128 -13.89 -4.62 24.88
CA LYS A 128 -15.28 -4.31 24.51
C LYS A 128 -15.35 -3.37 23.29
N GLY A 129 -14.20 -2.95 22.75
CA GLY A 129 -14.09 -2.03 21.63
C GLY A 129 -14.24 -0.55 21.99
N ASN A 130 -14.24 -0.21 23.29
CA ASN A 130 -14.28 1.20 23.70
C ASN A 130 -12.89 1.80 23.60
N LYS A 131 -12.81 3.03 23.09
CA LYS A 131 -11.56 3.80 23.13
C LYS A 131 -11.12 4.04 24.57
N ILE A 132 -9.86 3.72 24.86
CA ILE A 132 -9.21 3.94 26.15
C ILE A 132 -7.94 4.78 26.05
N GLY A 133 -7.47 5.09 24.84
CA GLY A 133 -6.28 5.91 24.64
C GLY A 133 -5.82 5.98 23.19
N THR A 134 -4.55 6.34 23.02
CA THR A 134 -3.87 6.45 21.73
C THR A 134 -2.52 5.78 21.76
N LEU A 135 -2.16 5.13 20.66
CA LEU A 135 -0.84 4.60 20.37
C LEU A 135 -0.10 5.59 19.47
N LYS A 136 1.17 5.87 19.77
CA LYS A 136 2.11 6.53 18.87
C LYS A 136 3.38 5.69 18.73
N THR A 137 3.82 5.46 17.50
CA THR A 137 5.09 4.81 17.19
C THR A 137 5.63 5.30 15.84
N VAL A 138 6.67 4.65 15.33
CA VAL A 138 7.25 4.92 14.00
C VAL A 138 6.92 3.76 13.07
N LEU A 139 6.40 4.08 11.89
CA LEU A 139 6.40 3.17 10.75
C LEU A 139 7.65 3.44 9.92
N ARG A 140 8.38 2.38 9.57
CA ARG A 140 9.48 2.43 8.60
C ARG A 140 9.07 1.72 7.33
N VAL A 141 9.43 2.30 6.18
CA VAL A 141 9.07 1.79 4.86
C VAL A 141 10.31 1.60 4.00
N ALA A 142 10.34 0.49 3.27
CA ALA A 142 11.30 0.22 2.20
C ALA A 142 10.54 -0.23 0.96
N ALA A 143 10.83 0.42 -0.17
CA ALA A 143 10.24 0.06 -1.45
C ALA A 143 11.25 0.30 -2.55
N GLN A 144 11.31 -0.62 -3.50
CA GLN A 144 12.26 -0.60 -4.60
C GLN A 144 11.56 -1.08 -5.86
N ALA A 145 11.94 -0.51 -7.00
CA ALA A 145 11.52 -1.01 -8.29
C ALA A 145 12.64 -0.93 -9.32
N ASN A 146 12.52 -1.79 -10.34
CA ASN A 146 13.23 -1.66 -11.59
C ASN A 146 12.30 -1.84 -12.79
N ASN A 147 12.69 -1.28 -13.93
CA ASN A 147 11.95 -1.33 -15.20
C ASN A 147 12.35 -2.50 -16.11
N GLY A 148 13.28 -3.35 -15.65
CA GLY A 148 13.84 -4.45 -16.44
C GLY A 148 14.80 -4.01 -17.55
N VAL A 149 15.22 -2.74 -17.60
CA VAL A 149 16.12 -2.22 -18.64
C VAL A 149 17.37 -1.58 -18.04
N ASP A 150 17.20 -0.48 -17.31
CA ASP A 150 18.31 0.40 -16.91
C ASP A 150 18.05 1.17 -15.61
N SER A 151 16.85 1.08 -15.03
CA SER A 151 16.49 1.77 -13.79
C SER A 151 16.30 0.76 -12.67
N ASN A 152 17.01 0.95 -11.55
CA ASN A 152 16.79 0.25 -10.29
C ASN A 152 16.98 1.24 -9.14
N VAL A 153 15.89 1.60 -8.46
CA VAL A 153 15.85 2.71 -7.50
C VAL A 153 14.99 2.38 -6.28
N MET A 154 15.30 3.02 -5.16
CA MET A 154 14.39 3.09 -4.01
C MET A 154 13.33 4.16 -4.24
N LEU A 155 12.11 3.94 -3.75
CA LEU A 155 10.95 4.69 -4.20
C LEU A 155 10.53 5.80 -3.23
N TYR A 156 10.18 6.94 -3.82
CA TYR A 156 9.26 7.93 -3.25
C TYR A 156 8.04 8.06 -4.18
N ALA A 157 6.98 8.72 -3.72
CA ALA A 157 5.76 8.96 -4.52
C ALA A 157 5.23 10.36 -4.26
N SER A 158 5.53 11.31 -5.16
CA SER A 158 5.15 12.72 -5.00
C SER A 158 3.71 13.04 -5.38
N SER A 159 3.06 12.17 -6.16
CA SER A 159 1.67 12.30 -6.58
C SER A 159 1.00 10.92 -6.66
N ALA A 160 -0.33 10.93 -6.82
CA ALA A 160 -1.11 9.72 -7.00
C ALA A 160 -0.72 8.95 -8.27
N ASP A 161 -0.12 9.59 -9.28
CA ASP A 161 0.32 8.92 -10.50
C ASP A 161 1.53 8.00 -10.30
N SER A 162 2.10 7.96 -9.10
CA SER A 162 3.19 7.08 -8.73
C SER A 162 2.69 5.87 -7.94
N GLY A 163 3.25 4.70 -8.24
CA GLY A 163 3.01 3.48 -7.49
C GLY A 163 3.39 3.61 -6.01
N PHE A 164 2.58 2.97 -5.17
CA PHE A 164 2.64 2.99 -3.70
C PHE A 164 2.38 4.36 -3.06
N PHE A 165 1.76 5.31 -3.78
CA PHE A 165 1.38 6.59 -3.21
C PHE A 165 0.48 6.43 -1.97
N GLY A 166 0.65 7.34 -1.00
CA GLY A 166 0.04 7.25 0.33
C GLY A 166 0.81 6.38 1.32
N GLY A 167 1.73 5.52 0.86
CA GLY A 167 2.58 4.69 1.69
C GLY A 167 4.07 5.02 1.68
N LEU A 168 4.51 5.97 0.84
CA LEU A 168 5.91 6.36 0.65
C LEU A 168 6.15 7.83 1.02
N PRO A 169 7.42 8.22 1.27
CA PRO A 169 7.81 9.63 1.28
C PRO A 169 7.37 10.34 0.00
N GLN A 170 7.03 11.63 0.10
CA GLN A 170 6.68 12.46 -1.06
C GLN A 170 7.89 13.14 -1.72
N SER A 171 9.08 12.98 -1.15
CA SER A 171 10.34 13.50 -1.70
C SER A 171 11.49 12.52 -1.49
N ALA A 172 12.56 12.71 -2.26
CA ALA A 172 13.76 11.88 -2.26
C ALA A 172 14.43 11.81 -0.88
N GLU A 173 14.43 12.91 -0.13
CA GLU A 173 15.14 13.05 1.15
C GLU A 173 14.57 12.17 2.27
N GLY A 174 13.34 11.66 2.11
CA GLY A 174 12.73 10.75 3.07
C GLY A 174 12.92 9.27 2.74
N VAL A 175 13.47 8.92 1.59
CA VAL A 175 13.57 7.53 1.11
C VAL A 175 14.57 6.75 1.96
N PHE A 176 14.22 5.52 2.34
CA PHE A 176 15.18 4.58 2.91
C PHE A 176 16.08 4.01 1.79
N ASP A 177 17.16 4.73 1.47
CA ASP A 177 17.98 4.52 0.28
C ASP A 177 19.34 3.85 0.56
N SER A 178 19.52 3.31 1.76
CA SER A 178 20.69 2.49 2.08
C SER A 178 20.51 1.06 1.57
N GLY A 179 21.63 0.32 1.46
CA GLY A 179 21.58 -1.12 1.14
C GLY A 179 20.81 -1.97 2.17
N ASP A 180 20.51 -1.42 3.35
CA ASP A 180 19.79 -2.14 4.41
C ASP A 180 18.27 -2.18 4.16
N ALA A 181 17.73 -1.34 3.28
CA ALA A 181 16.28 -1.28 3.03
C ALA A 181 15.73 -2.62 2.51
N TYR A 182 16.47 -3.30 1.62
CA TYR A 182 16.10 -4.63 1.14
C TYR A 182 16.12 -5.68 2.25
N SER A 183 17.13 -5.64 3.12
CA SER A 183 17.24 -6.53 4.29
C SER A 183 16.10 -6.29 5.28
N PHE A 184 15.71 -5.03 5.50
CA PHE A 184 14.55 -4.67 6.31
C PHE A 184 13.26 -5.22 5.70
N ALA A 185 13.03 -5.01 4.40
CA ALA A 185 11.85 -5.51 3.70
C ALA A 185 11.71 -7.04 3.82
N ARG A 186 12.81 -7.78 3.61
CA ARG A 186 12.84 -9.25 3.75
C ARG A 186 12.68 -9.74 5.18
N THR A 187 13.11 -8.97 6.16
CA THR A 187 12.88 -9.30 7.57
C THR A 187 11.39 -9.24 7.90
N LEU A 188 10.68 -8.25 7.37
CA LEU A 188 9.24 -8.11 7.56
C LEU A 188 8.44 -9.14 6.76
N PHE A 189 8.79 -9.32 5.48
CA PHE A 189 8.07 -10.17 4.54
C PHE A 189 9.08 -10.99 3.71
N PRO A 190 9.50 -12.18 4.20
CA PRO A 190 10.52 -13.00 3.54
C PRO A 190 10.18 -13.34 2.08
N GLY A 191 8.88 -13.47 1.77
CA GLY A 191 8.39 -13.75 0.42
C GLY A 191 8.80 -12.70 -0.62
N ILE A 192 9.13 -11.47 -0.25
CA ILE A 192 9.62 -10.47 -1.22
C ILE A 192 10.78 -11.02 -2.06
N ALA A 193 11.65 -11.83 -1.48
CA ALA A 193 12.79 -12.43 -2.18
C ALA A 193 12.41 -13.49 -3.25
N GLU A 194 11.16 -13.96 -3.26
CA GLU A 194 10.70 -15.00 -4.20
C GLU A 194 10.39 -14.41 -5.59
N THR A 195 10.02 -13.13 -5.66
CA THR A 195 9.55 -12.47 -6.89
C THR A 195 10.36 -11.22 -7.26
N TRP A 196 11.20 -10.74 -6.34
CA TRP A 196 12.14 -9.66 -6.59
C TRP A 196 13.32 -10.14 -7.44
N SER A 197 13.67 -9.34 -8.45
CA SER A 197 14.88 -9.47 -9.24
C SER A 197 15.37 -8.05 -9.56
N ASP A 198 16.68 -7.82 -9.59
CA ASP A 198 17.26 -6.56 -10.08
C ASP A 198 17.42 -6.54 -11.61
N ASN A 199 17.04 -7.63 -12.29
CA ASN A 199 17.21 -7.88 -13.71
C ASN A 199 18.62 -7.59 -14.25
N GLY A 200 19.64 -7.77 -13.41
CA GLY A 200 21.04 -7.48 -13.76
C GLY A 200 21.44 -6.00 -13.65
N THR A 201 20.51 -5.11 -13.31
CA THR A 201 20.77 -3.68 -13.02
C THR A 201 20.96 -3.51 -11.51
N ALA A 202 22.19 -3.61 -11.04
CA ALA A 202 22.49 -3.51 -9.61
C ALA A 202 22.04 -2.16 -9.02
N TYR A 203 21.50 -2.20 -7.80
CA TYR A 203 21.16 -1.00 -7.05
C TYR A 203 22.41 -0.28 -6.54
N ALA A 204 22.47 1.04 -6.73
CA ALA A 204 23.46 1.91 -6.11
C ALA A 204 22.82 2.67 -4.94
N PRO A 205 23.38 2.61 -3.71
CA PRO A 205 22.87 3.37 -2.57
C PRO A 205 22.73 4.86 -2.87
N GLY A 206 21.64 5.47 -2.42
CA GLY A 206 21.29 6.85 -2.76
C GLY A 206 20.55 7.02 -4.10
N ASN A 207 20.42 5.96 -4.90
CA ASN A 207 19.63 6.02 -6.12
C ASN A 207 18.14 5.96 -5.77
N VAL A 208 17.43 7.05 -6.04
CA VAL A 208 16.03 7.22 -5.67
C VAL A 208 15.23 7.70 -6.86
N GLY A 209 13.97 7.26 -6.93
CA GLY A 209 13.10 7.59 -8.06
C GLY A 209 11.64 7.32 -7.75
N GLN A 210 10.81 7.53 -8.76
CA GLN A 210 9.40 7.18 -8.74
C GLN A 210 9.12 6.26 -9.90
N PHE A 211 8.06 5.47 -9.78
CA PHE A 211 7.61 4.60 -10.84
C PHE A 211 6.11 4.78 -11.05
N ASP A 212 5.75 4.99 -12.31
CA ASP A 212 4.44 4.66 -12.87
C ASP A 212 4.62 3.31 -13.57
N PHE A 213 3.80 2.32 -13.19
CA PHE A 213 3.86 0.97 -13.72
C PHE A 213 2.98 0.77 -14.98
N SER A 214 2.58 1.83 -15.66
CA SER A 214 1.67 1.81 -16.81
C SER A 214 2.30 1.40 -18.16
N SER A 215 3.63 1.54 -18.31
CA SER A 215 4.27 1.32 -19.61
C SER A 215 4.29 -0.15 -20.01
N THR A 216 3.56 -0.47 -21.09
CA THR A 216 3.52 -1.82 -21.67
C THR A 216 4.84 -2.24 -22.34
N ALA A 217 5.80 -1.32 -22.48
CA ALA A 217 7.12 -1.60 -23.05
C ALA A 217 8.11 -2.16 -22.00
N ASN A 218 7.80 -2.02 -20.71
CA ASN A 218 8.69 -2.41 -19.62
C ASN A 218 8.19 -3.67 -18.91
N THR A 219 9.13 -4.41 -18.32
CA THR A 219 8.83 -5.49 -17.38
C THR A 219 9.33 -5.06 -16.01
N TYR A 220 8.39 -4.78 -15.12
CA TYR A 220 8.68 -4.23 -13.81
C TYR A 220 8.85 -5.33 -12.77
N HIS A 221 9.77 -5.12 -11.84
CA HIS A 221 9.83 -5.83 -10.56
C HIS A 221 9.78 -4.78 -9.47
N ALA A 222 8.97 -5.01 -8.45
CA ALA A 222 8.74 -4.03 -7.41
C ALA A 222 8.26 -4.66 -6.11
N TYR A 223 8.70 -4.09 -5.00
CA TYR A 223 8.15 -4.42 -3.69
C TYR A 223 7.92 -3.16 -2.87
N TYR A 224 7.01 -3.30 -1.91
CA TYR A 224 6.76 -2.38 -0.82
C TYR A 224 6.71 -3.19 0.47
N ALA A 225 7.40 -2.71 1.50
CA ALA A 225 7.35 -3.28 2.84
C ALA A 225 7.30 -2.16 3.87
N SER A 226 6.33 -2.25 4.78
CA SER A 226 6.20 -1.35 5.92
C SER A 226 6.09 -2.14 7.22
N GLY A 227 6.69 -1.60 8.27
CA GLY A 227 6.65 -2.23 9.59
C GLY A 227 7.14 -1.30 10.68
N ILE A 228 6.85 -1.66 11.93
CA ILE A 228 7.42 -0.99 13.11
C ILE A 228 8.79 -1.62 13.34
N PRO A 229 9.89 -0.87 13.19
CA PRO A 229 11.21 -1.46 13.29
C PRO A 229 11.56 -1.77 14.75
N GLN A 230 12.45 -2.73 15.00
CA GLN A 230 12.80 -3.20 16.36
C GLN A 230 13.35 -2.11 17.29
N ASP A 231 13.89 -1.03 16.73
CA ASP A 231 14.45 0.13 17.44
C ASP A 231 13.39 1.19 17.79
N ALA A 232 12.15 1.02 17.33
CA ALA A 232 11.04 1.89 17.72
C ALA A 232 10.36 1.37 18.98
N ASN A 233 9.93 2.31 19.84
CA ASN A 233 9.04 1.98 20.95
C ASN A 233 7.59 2.26 20.58
N LEU A 234 6.68 1.53 21.22
CA LEU A 234 5.25 1.82 21.20
C LEU A 234 4.91 2.65 22.42
N SER A 235 4.45 3.88 22.21
CA SER A 235 4.00 4.75 23.29
C SER A 235 2.48 4.75 23.35
N ILE A 236 1.91 4.28 24.47
CA ILE A 236 0.48 4.35 24.73
C ILE A 236 0.23 5.46 25.75
N THR A 237 -0.72 6.34 25.42
CA THR A 237 -1.29 7.32 26.35
C THR A 237 -2.76 7.00 26.57
N LEU A 238 -3.11 6.61 27.79
CA LEU A 238 -4.48 6.36 28.21
C LEU A 238 -5.26 7.66 28.39
N ASP A 239 -6.55 7.64 28.06
CA ASP A 239 -7.46 8.77 28.29
C ASP A 239 -7.69 8.99 29.79
N GLN A 240 -7.76 7.90 30.56
CA GLN A 240 -7.88 7.90 32.02
C GLN A 240 -6.64 7.28 32.68
N PRO A 241 -6.26 7.74 33.89
CA PRO A 241 -5.16 7.13 34.63
C PRO A 241 -5.37 5.63 34.86
N ALA A 242 -4.27 4.86 34.85
CA ALA A 242 -4.31 3.45 35.15
C ALA A 242 -4.87 3.19 36.56
N ALA A 243 -5.90 2.34 36.62
CA ALA A 243 -6.60 1.97 37.84
C ALA A 243 -5.95 0.75 38.53
N SER A 244 -6.68 0.10 39.45
CA SER A 244 -6.15 -1.04 40.21
C SER A 244 -5.96 -2.32 39.40
N ASP A 245 -6.75 -2.49 38.35
CA ASP A 245 -6.91 -3.75 37.62
C ASP A 245 -6.09 -3.75 36.33
N ALA A 246 -5.77 -4.94 35.82
CA ALA A 246 -5.05 -5.09 34.57
C ALA A 246 -5.89 -4.55 33.39
N ILE A 247 -5.28 -3.70 32.57
CA ILE A 247 -5.90 -3.12 31.38
C ILE A 247 -5.54 -4.01 30.18
N LYS A 248 -6.53 -4.71 29.65
CA LYS A 248 -6.41 -5.33 28.34
C LYS A 248 -6.67 -4.30 27.26
N TRP A 249 -5.83 -4.31 26.23
CA TRP A 249 -5.87 -3.32 25.19
C TRP A 249 -5.56 -3.96 23.83
N HIS A 250 -6.10 -3.36 22.77
CA HIS A 250 -5.77 -3.72 21.40
C HIS A 250 -5.82 -2.49 20.50
N VAL A 251 -5.15 -2.59 19.35
CA VAL A 251 -5.17 -1.59 18.28
C VAL A 251 -5.59 -2.29 17.00
N SER A 252 -6.45 -1.63 16.22
CA SER A 252 -6.79 -2.07 14.86
C SER A 252 -6.30 -1.02 13.86
N LEU A 253 -5.55 -1.48 12.86
CA LEU A 253 -4.99 -0.66 11.79
C LEU A 253 -5.66 -1.09 10.48
N PRO A 254 -6.78 -0.47 10.09
CA PRO A 254 -7.39 -0.73 8.80
C PRO A 254 -6.50 -0.16 7.69
N ILE A 255 -6.21 -0.99 6.70
CA ILE A 255 -5.36 -0.64 5.55
C ILE A 255 -6.15 -0.95 4.29
N THR A 256 -6.12 -0.06 3.31
CA THR A 256 -6.68 -0.29 1.98
C THR A 256 -5.58 -0.14 0.94
N VAL A 257 -5.52 -1.09 0.01
CA VAL A 257 -4.75 -0.97 -1.23
C VAL A 257 -5.76 -0.88 -2.37
N SER A 258 -5.71 0.21 -3.11
CA SER A 258 -6.49 0.44 -4.34
C SER A 258 -5.53 0.61 -5.53
N TYR A 259 -6.06 0.81 -6.73
CA TYR A 259 -5.23 0.88 -7.94
C TYR A 259 -5.74 1.94 -8.90
N ASN A 260 -4.82 2.76 -9.43
CA ASN A 260 -5.08 3.81 -10.41
C ASN A 260 -4.12 3.73 -11.60
#